data_AF-A0A2G9ZZX2-F1
#
_entry.id   AF-A0A2G9ZZX2-F1
#
_cell.length_a   1.000
_cell.length_b   1.000
_cell.length_c   1.000
_cell.angle_alpha   90.00
_cell.angle_beta   90.00
_cell.angle_gamma   90.00
#
_symmetry.space_group_name_H-M   'P 1'
#
loop_
_entity.id
_entity.type
_entity.pdbx_description
1 polymer ?
#
loop_
_entity_poly.entity_id
_entity_poly.type
_entity_poly.pdbx_seq_one_letter_code
_entity_poly.pdbx_strand_id
1 'polypeptide(L)'
;MAPCGLYCGTCGIYIAGRDKNEKFRAVMAGLYGTKPEETTCAGCMQPDPPKDFYYYCKTCKIRDCVKSKGFYSCHQCGDWPCEEIKNFPLATGRRVMLRTIPVWREKVAELGDEDGSVAWAAAECERYHCPDCGYPLFRGAQRCRQCKKDVADQLDGSL
;
A
#
# COMPACT_ATOMS: atom_id res chain seq x y z
N MET A 1 6.04 -6.60 -4.64
CA MET A 1 5.84 -5.29 -3.97
C MET A 1 4.76 -4.49 -4.70
N ALA A 2 4.08 -3.52 -4.07
CA ALA A 2 3.19 -2.62 -4.83
C ALA A 2 4.04 -1.53 -5.49
N PRO A 3 4.03 -1.39 -6.83
CA PRO A 3 5.02 -0.57 -7.51
C PRO A 3 4.79 0.93 -7.30
N CYS A 4 3.58 1.32 -6.92
CA CYS A 4 3.23 2.72 -6.63
C CYS A 4 3.62 3.17 -5.22
N GLY A 5 4.20 2.29 -4.39
CA GLY A 5 4.55 2.60 -3.01
C GLY A 5 3.46 2.28 -1.98
N LEU A 6 2.25 1.91 -2.41
CA LEU A 6 1.18 1.42 -1.53
C LEU A 6 1.46 0.00 -1.01
N TYR A 7 2.53 -0.15 -0.22
CA TYR A 7 3.11 -1.43 0.16
C TYR A 7 2.08 -2.47 0.60
N CYS A 8 2.21 -3.70 0.09
CA CYS A 8 1.24 -4.77 0.35
C CYS A 8 1.26 -5.22 1.82
N GLY A 9 2.43 -5.19 2.48
CA GLY A 9 2.56 -5.59 3.89
C GLY A 9 1.77 -4.72 4.86
N THR A 10 1.33 -3.54 4.41
CA THR A 10 0.52 -2.58 5.19
C THR A 10 -0.88 -2.38 4.58
N CYS A 11 -1.23 -3.15 3.55
CA CYS A 11 -2.53 -3.10 2.89
C CYS A 11 -3.56 -3.97 3.64
N GLY A 12 -4.65 -3.36 4.11
CA GLY A 12 -5.70 -4.09 4.84
C GLY A 12 -6.26 -5.30 4.09
N ILE A 13 -6.46 -5.20 2.77
CA ILE A 13 -6.95 -6.32 1.94
C ILE A 13 -5.97 -7.50 1.94
N TYR A 14 -4.69 -7.21 1.70
CA TYR A 14 -3.65 -8.24 1.63
C TYR A 14 -3.42 -8.89 3.00
N ILE A 15 -3.35 -8.07 4.07
CA ILE A 15 -3.21 -8.54 5.45
C ILE A 15 -4.37 -9.47 5.83
N ALA A 16 -5.61 -9.08 5.52
CA ALA A 16 -6.80 -9.88 5.82
C ALA A 16 -6.73 -11.26 5.16
N GLY A 17 -6.33 -11.33 3.89
CA GLY A 17 -6.15 -12.58 3.17
C GLY A 17 -4.98 -13.43 3.68
N ARG A 18 -3.80 -12.82 3.86
CA ARG A 18 -2.58 -13.49 4.35
C ARG A 18 -2.81 -14.13 5.72
N ASP A 19 -3.45 -13.39 6.63
CA ASP A 19 -3.65 -13.81 8.02
C ASP A 19 -4.93 -14.64 8.20
N LYS A 20 -5.68 -14.92 7.12
CA LYS A 20 -6.99 -15.60 7.15
C LYS A 20 -7.96 -14.96 8.16
N ASN A 21 -7.93 -13.63 8.24
CA ASN A 21 -8.70 -12.87 9.23
C ASN A 21 -10.06 -12.46 8.66
N GLU A 22 -11.05 -13.34 8.81
CA GLU A 22 -12.39 -13.16 8.27
C GLU A 22 -13.12 -11.92 8.77
N LYS A 23 -12.97 -11.61 10.06
CA LYS A 23 -13.55 -10.40 10.64
C LYS A 23 -12.97 -9.15 10.00
N PHE A 24 -11.65 -9.10 9.81
CA PHE A 24 -11.00 -7.96 9.17
C PHE A 24 -11.33 -7.86 7.68
N ARG A 25 -11.42 -9.01 6.99
CA ARG A 25 -11.87 -9.09 5.60
C ARG A 25 -13.26 -8.50 5.42
N ALA A 26 -14.21 -8.82 6.30
CA ALA A 26 -15.56 -8.25 6.26
C ALA A 26 -15.58 -6.73 6.47
N VAL A 27 -14.74 -6.21 7.38
CA VAL A 27 -14.60 -4.75 7.58
C VAL A 27 -14.07 -4.07 6.32
N MET A 28 -13.02 -4.65 5.71
CA MET A 28 -12.46 -4.13 4.46
C MET A 28 -13.47 -4.17 3.32
N ALA A 29 -14.21 -5.27 3.20
CA ALA A 29 -15.25 -5.44 2.20
C ALA A 29 -16.32 -4.34 2.32
N GLY A 30 -16.79 -4.06 3.54
CA GLY A 30 -17.75 -2.99 3.80
C GLY A 30 -17.23 -1.60 3.45
N LEU A 31 -15.95 -1.30 3.72
CA LEU A 31 -15.34 0.00 3.38
C LEU A 31 -15.30 0.28 1.88
N TYR A 32 -15.14 -0.76 1.06
CA TYR A 32 -14.98 -0.63 -0.38
C TYR A 32 -16.21 -1.07 -1.18
N GLY A 33 -17.30 -1.44 -0.51
CA GLY A 33 -18.55 -1.88 -1.13
C GLY A 33 -18.43 -3.22 -1.88
N THR A 34 -17.53 -4.10 -1.46
CA THR A 34 -17.34 -5.44 -2.05
C THR A 34 -17.85 -6.54 -1.12
N LYS A 35 -18.03 -7.76 -1.62
CA LYS A 35 -18.30 -8.92 -0.74
C LYS A 35 -17.00 -9.44 -0.10
N PRO A 36 -17.04 -10.01 1.12
CA PRO A 36 -15.84 -10.57 1.75
C PRO A 36 -15.10 -11.61 0.89
N GLU A 37 -15.84 -12.43 0.15
CA GLU A 37 -15.31 -13.47 -0.73
C GLU A 37 -14.59 -12.89 -1.96
N GLU A 38 -14.98 -11.68 -2.37
CA GLU A 38 -14.37 -10.91 -3.46
C GLU A 38 -13.23 -9.99 -2.96
N THR A 39 -13.03 -9.95 -1.64
CA THR A 39 -12.05 -9.11 -0.95
C THR A 39 -10.79 -9.92 -0.64
N THR A 40 -10.21 -10.48 -1.68
CA THR A 40 -9.00 -11.33 -1.62
C THR A 40 -7.90 -10.76 -2.52
N CYS A 41 -6.64 -11.02 -2.17
CA CYS A 41 -5.49 -10.50 -2.91
C CYS A 41 -4.22 -11.28 -2.58
N ALA A 42 -3.46 -11.69 -3.60
CA ALA A 42 -2.15 -12.32 -3.44
C ALA A 42 -0.96 -11.36 -3.69
N GLY A 43 -1.21 -10.05 -3.79
CA GLY A 43 -0.20 -9.00 -3.98
C GLY A 43 -0.27 -8.35 -5.37
N CYS A 44 0.39 -7.20 -5.56
CA CYS A 44 0.22 -6.39 -6.78
C CYS A 44 1.04 -6.87 -7.99
N MET A 45 2.34 -7.17 -7.77
CA MET A 45 3.28 -7.60 -8.81
C MET A 45 3.48 -9.12 -8.76
N GLN A 46 2.39 -9.87 -8.93
CA GLN A 46 2.45 -11.33 -9.06
C GLN A 46 3.01 -11.73 -10.42
N PRO A 47 3.66 -12.90 -10.53
CA PRO A 47 3.96 -13.51 -11.83
C PRO A 47 2.68 -13.71 -12.64
N ASP A 48 2.81 -13.69 -13.96
CA ASP A 48 1.71 -13.98 -14.87
C ASP A 48 1.61 -15.50 -15.13
N PRO A 49 0.41 -16.11 -15.10
CA PRO A 49 -0.87 -15.51 -14.76
C PRO A 49 -0.99 -15.24 -13.24
N PRO A 50 -1.64 -14.14 -12.83
CA PRO A 50 -1.81 -13.81 -11.41
C PRO A 50 -2.72 -14.83 -10.73
N LYS A 51 -2.41 -15.19 -9.48
CA LYS A 51 -3.23 -16.11 -8.68
C LYS A 51 -4.55 -15.45 -8.28
N ASP A 52 -4.46 -14.25 -7.72
CA ASP A 52 -5.63 -13.51 -7.26
C ASP A 52 -5.36 -12.01 -7.09
N PHE A 53 -6.25 -11.19 -7.64
CA PHE A 53 -6.22 -9.73 -7.46
C PHE A 53 -7.53 -9.26 -6.85
N TYR A 54 -7.40 -8.36 -5.89
CA TYR A 54 -8.56 -7.60 -5.43
C TYR A 54 -9.19 -6.83 -6.59
N TYR A 55 -10.52 -6.74 -6.60
CA TYR A 55 -11.31 -6.19 -7.71
C TYR A 55 -10.76 -4.86 -8.25
N TYR A 56 -10.56 -3.86 -7.38
CA TYR A 56 -10.03 -2.55 -7.77
C TYR A 56 -8.58 -2.60 -8.28
N CYS A 57 -7.81 -3.61 -7.89
CA CYS A 57 -6.46 -3.81 -8.38
C CYS A 57 -6.43 -4.47 -9.77
N LYS A 58 -7.52 -5.07 -10.24
CA LYS A 58 -7.58 -5.69 -11.59
C LYS A 58 -7.41 -4.65 -12.70
N THR A 59 -7.95 -3.44 -12.49
CA THR A 59 -7.99 -2.34 -13.48
C THR A 59 -6.99 -1.21 -13.18
N CYS A 60 -5.97 -1.48 -12.36
CA CYS A 60 -5.02 -0.46 -11.92
C CYS A 60 -4.06 -0.03 -13.04
N LYS A 61 -4.30 1.15 -13.63
CA LYS A 61 -3.46 1.76 -14.67
C LYS A 61 -2.01 1.99 -14.26
N ILE A 62 -1.74 2.26 -12.97
CA ILE A 62 -0.38 2.49 -12.49
C ILE A 62 0.46 1.21 -12.62
N ARG A 63 -0.13 0.04 -12.34
CA ARG A 63 0.56 -1.25 -12.50
C ARG A 63 0.89 -1.49 -13.97
N ASP A 64 -0.06 -1.23 -14.86
CA ASP A 64 0.12 -1.44 -16.29
C ASP A 64 1.19 -0.49 -16.85
N CYS A 65 1.21 0.78 -16.38
CA CYS A 65 2.25 1.75 -16.72
C CYS A 65 3.65 1.33 -16.24
N VAL A 66 3.76 0.78 -15.04
CA VAL A 66 5.05 0.30 -14.51
C VAL A 66 5.55 -0.89 -15.33
N LYS A 67 4.67 -1.86 -15.61
CA LYS A 67 4.98 -3.01 -16.47
C LYS A 67 5.41 -2.57 -17.88
N SER A 68 4.68 -1.65 -18.51
CA SER A 68 4.97 -1.23 -19.89
C SER A 68 6.30 -0.46 -20.02
N LYS A 69 6.73 0.23 -18.97
CA LYS A 69 8.03 0.91 -18.91
C LYS A 69 9.19 -0.02 -18.52
N GLY A 70 8.93 -1.29 -18.20
CA GLY A 70 9.94 -2.21 -17.68
C GLY A 70 10.45 -1.83 -16.29
N PHE A 71 9.68 -1.01 -15.55
CA PHE A 71 10.01 -0.63 -14.19
C PHE A 71 9.50 -1.67 -13.20
N TYR A 72 10.13 -1.75 -12.03
CA TYR A 72 9.63 -2.51 -10.89
C TYR A 72 8.90 -1.61 -9.88
N SER A 73 9.11 -0.29 -9.93
CA SER A 73 8.42 0.68 -9.07
C SER A 73 8.43 2.09 -9.66
N CYS A 74 7.45 2.90 -9.26
CA CYS A 74 7.33 4.30 -9.65
C CYS A 74 8.50 5.16 -9.18
N HIS A 75 9.33 4.69 -8.23
CA HIS A 75 10.54 5.43 -7.84
C HIS A 75 11.50 5.61 -9.03
N GLN A 76 11.50 4.72 -10.03
CA GLN A 76 12.30 4.83 -11.26
C GLN A 76 11.75 5.85 -12.27
N CYS A 77 10.55 6.39 -12.04
CA CYS A 77 9.88 7.26 -13.01
C CYS A 77 10.46 8.69 -12.98
N GLY A 78 11.17 9.11 -14.03
CA GLY A 78 11.72 10.47 -14.14
C GLY A 78 10.69 11.59 -13.96
N ASP A 79 9.44 11.35 -14.34
CA ASP A 79 8.35 12.33 -14.30
C ASP A 79 7.65 12.47 -12.93
N TRP A 80 8.23 11.90 -11.87
CA TRP A 80 7.57 11.85 -10.57
C TRP A 80 7.49 13.23 -9.86
N PRO A 81 6.35 13.59 -9.24
CA PRO A 81 5.06 12.89 -9.32
C PRO A 81 4.39 13.13 -10.67
N CYS A 82 3.99 12.07 -11.38
CA CYS A 82 3.35 12.19 -12.67
C CYS A 82 1.82 12.37 -12.55
N GLU A 83 1.15 12.69 -13.65
CA GLU A 83 -0.29 12.95 -13.66
C GLU A 83 -1.15 11.76 -13.18
N GLU A 84 -0.75 10.52 -13.47
CA GLU A 84 -1.45 9.32 -12.95
C GLU A 84 -1.47 9.28 -11.41
N ILE A 85 -0.42 9.81 -10.76
CA ILE A 85 -0.29 9.83 -9.31
C ILE A 85 -1.02 11.04 -8.74
N LYS A 86 -0.84 12.23 -9.33
CA LYS A 86 -1.54 13.46 -8.91
C LYS A 86 -3.05 13.31 -8.99
N ASN A 87 -3.56 12.60 -10.00
CA ASN A 87 -4.98 12.42 -10.24
C ASN A 87 -5.53 11.10 -9.65
N PHE A 88 -4.75 10.39 -8.82
CA PHE A 88 -5.20 9.15 -8.21
C PHE A 88 -6.45 9.39 -7.35
N PRO A 89 -7.55 8.63 -7.55
CA PRO A 89 -8.87 8.99 -7.01
C PRO A 89 -8.97 8.88 -5.49
N LEU A 90 -8.22 7.97 -4.86
CA LEU A 90 -8.28 7.80 -3.41
C LEU A 90 -7.27 8.75 -2.73
N ALA A 91 -7.77 9.79 -2.07
CA ALA A 91 -6.96 10.82 -1.43
C ALA A 91 -5.91 10.25 -0.46
N THR A 92 -6.30 9.30 0.39
CA THR A 92 -5.38 8.60 1.31
C THR A 92 -4.27 7.88 0.56
N GLY A 93 -4.62 7.14 -0.49
CA GLY A 93 -3.63 6.47 -1.33
C GLY A 93 -2.69 7.46 -2.02
N ARG A 94 -3.23 8.56 -2.55
CA ARG A 94 -2.43 9.63 -3.16
C ARG A 94 -1.43 10.24 -2.18
N ARG A 95 -1.86 10.59 -0.96
CA ARG A 95 -0.97 11.13 0.09
C ARG A 95 0.15 10.14 0.43
N VAL A 96 -0.18 8.86 0.59
CA VAL A 96 0.81 7.81 0.88
C VAL A 96 1.81 7.67 -0.26
N MET A 97 1.36 7.60 -1.51
CA MET A 97 2.23 7.50 -2.68
C MET A 97 3.21 8.69 -2.76
N LEU A 98 2.69 9.92 -2.60
CA LEU A 98 3.49 11.15 -2.62
C LEU A 98 4.55 11.19 -1.51
N ARG A 99 4.26 10.63 -0.33
CA ARG A 99 5.22 10.51 0.78
C ARG A 99 6.27 9.43 0.51
N THR A 100 5.82 8.23 0.15
CA THR A 100 6.63 7.02 0.28
C THR A 100 7.58 6.77 -0.89
N ILE A 101 7.22 7.21 -2.10
CA ILE A 101 8.09 7.03 -3.27
C ILE A 101 9.39 7.85 -3.17
N PRO A 102 9.39 9.12 -2.71
CA PRO A 102 10.63 9.81 -2.38
C PRO A 102 11.53 9.05 -1.40
N VAL A 103 10.95 8.48 -0.33
CA VAL A 103 11.70 7.64 0.63
C VAL A 103 12.29 6.41 -0.05
N TRP A 104 11.55 5.77 -0.96
CA TRP A 104 12.08 4.65 -1.74
C TRP A 104 13.27 5.08 -2.59
N ARG A 105 13.20 6.24 -3.26
CA ARG A 105 14.33 6.79 -4.03
C ARG A 105 15.56 7.01 -3.17
N GLU A 106 15.38 7.61 -1.99
CA GLU A 106 16.48 7.86 -1.05
C GLU A 106 17.15 6.53 -0.65
N LYS A 107 16.36 5.51 -0.30
CA LYS A 107 16.90 4.20 0.08
C LYS A 107 17.59 3.47 -1.07
N VAL A 108 17.06 3.56 -2.28
CA VAL A 108 17.70 2.97 -3.47
C VAL A 108 18.97 3.73 -3.86
N ALA A 109 19.01 5.06 -3.70
CA ALA A 109 20.21 5.85 -3.93
C ALA A 109 21.33 5.54 -2.91
N GLU A 110 20.95 5.24 -1.67
CA GLU A 110 21.87 4.91 -0.58
C GLU A 110 22.39 3.46 -0.66
N LEU A 111 21.50 2.50 -0.94
CA LEU A 111 21.75 1.06 -0.74
C LEU A 111 21.71 0.24 -2.04
N GLY A 112 21.36 0.84 -3.17
CA GLY A 112 21.09 0.14 -4.43
C GLY A 112 19.66 -0.41 -4.51
N ASP A 113 19.30 -0.95 -5.69
CA ASP A 113 17.93 -1.34 -6.02
C ASP A 113 17.32 -2.36 -5.05
N GLU A 114 18.02 -3.47 -4.80
CA GLU A 114 17.50 -4.58 -3.98
C GLU A 114 17.43 -4.21 -2.51
N ASP A 115 18.57 -3.87 -1.90
CA ASP A 115 18.66 -3.54 -0.48
C ASP A 115 17.89 -2.25 -0.15
N GLY A 116 17.88 -1.27 -1.05
CA GLY A 116 17.08 -0.05 -0.91
C GLY A 116 15.59 -0.34 -0.91
N SER A 117 15.12 -1.27 -1.75
CA SER A 117 13.72 -1.69 -1.77
C SER A 117 13.32 -2.47 -0.51
N VAL A 118 14.23 -3.29 0.02
CA VAL A 118 14.02 -4.00 1.29
C VAL A 118 13.96 -3.02 2.46
N ALA A 119 14.92 -2.08 2.53
CA ALA A 119 14.97 -1.05 3.56
C ALA A 119 13.73 -0.13 3.51
N TRP A 120 13.29 0.26 2.32
CA TRP A 120 12.06 1.01 2.13
C TRP A 120 10.83 0.24 2.64
N ALA A 121 10.70 -1.04 2.28
CA ALA A 121 9.59 -1.88 2.72
C ALA A 121 9.58 -2.05 4.25
N ALA A 122 10.75 -2.20 4.87
CA ALA A 122 10.89 -2.26 6.32
C ALA A 122 10.46 -0.94 6.99
N ALA A 123 10.89 0.21 6.44
CA ALA A 123 10.48 1.53 6.94
C ALA A 123 8.96 1.75 6.83
N GLU A 124 8.34 1.28 5.74
CA GLU A 124 6.89 1.31 5.62
C GLU A 124 6.22 0.41 6.66
N CYS A 125 6.70 -0.82 6.91
CA CYS A 125 6.19 -1.66 7.99
C CYS A 125 6.29 -0.98 9.36
N GLU A 126 7.44 -0.38 9.67
CA GLU A 126 7.67 0.30 10.94
C GLU A 126 6.69 1.45 11.15
N ARG A 127 6.44 2.25 10.09
CA ARG A 127 5.52 3.39 10.13
C ARG A 127 4.12 3.01 10.59
N TYR A 128 3.58 1.87 10.16
CA TYR A 128 2.21 1.47 10.52
C TYR A 128 2.17 0.69 11.84
N HIS A 129 2.72 1.28 12.88
CA HIS A 129 2.46 0.94 14.26
C HIS A 129 1.80 2.12 14.95
N CYS A 130 0.98 1.85 15.97
CA CYS A 130 0.38 2.90 16.75
C CYS A 130 1.49 3.68 17.49
N PRO A 131 1.59 5.01 17.31
CA PRO A 131 2.65 5.81 17.94
C PRO A 131 2.60 5.81 19.47
N ASP A 132 1.45 5.41 20.05
CA ASP A 132 1.24 5.43 21.50
C ASP A 132 1.45 4.09 22.18
N CYS A 133 1.12 2.99 21.50
CA CYS A 133 1.17 1.66 22.11
C CYS A 133 1.93 0.61 21.29
N GLY A 134 2.49 1.00 20.14
CA GLY A 134 3.25 0.11 19.25
C GLY A 134 2.39 -0.95 18.56
N TYR A 135 1.06 -0.93 18.70
CA TYR A 135 0.22 -1.96 18.10
C TYR A 135 0.26 -1.91 16.56
N PRO A 136 0.44 -3.03 15.84
CA PRO A 136 0.46 -3.04 14.38
C PRO A 136 -0.85 -2.54 13.77
N LEU A 137 -0.74 -1.62 12.82
CA LEU A 137 -1.84 -0.99 12.09
C LEU A 137 -1.73 -1.30 10.59
N PHE A 138 -2.68 -0.78 9.84
CA PHE A 138 -2.71 -0.86 8.38
C PHE A 138 -2.86 0.55 7.80
N ARG A 139 -2.51 0.71 6.53
CA ARG A 139 -2.68 1.95 5.79
C ARG A 139 -4.14 2.41 5.81
N GLY A 140 -4.36 3.67 6.17
CA GLY A 140 -5.68 4.28 6.32
C GLY A 140 -6.34 4.07 7.68
N ALA A 141 -5.67 3.46 8.66
CA ALA A 141 -6.19 3.34 10.01
C ALA A 141 -6.52 4.73 10.61
N GLN A 142 -7.77 4.90 11.04
CA GLN A 142 -8.24 6.15 11.66
C GLN A 142 -8.01 6.16 13.18
N ARG A 143 -8.23 5.01 13.83
CA ARG A 143 -8.14 4.83 15.28
C ARG A 143 -7.45 3.50 15.59
N CYS A 144 -6.54 3.51 16.57
CA CYS A 144 -5.87 2.28 17.03
C CYS A 144 -6.88 1.33 17.69
N ARG A 145 -6.96 0.09 17.22
CA ARG A 145 -7.91 -0.88 17.78
C ARG A 145 -7.57 -1.32 19.22
N GLN A 146 -6.31 -1.21 19.61
CA GLN A 146 -5.81 -1.60 20.94
C GLN A 146 -6.03 -0.49 21.96
N CYS A 147 -5.35 0.65 21.82
CA CYS A 147 -5.39 1.75 22.80
C CYS A 147 -6.48 2.79 22.53
N LYS A 148 -7.21 2.68 21.41
CA LYS A 148 -8.31 3.58 21.05
C LYS A 148 -7.91 5.04 20.81
N LYS A 149 -6.63 5.36 20.64
CA LYS A 149 -6.23 6.70 20.21
C LYS A 149 -6.50 6.90 18.72
N ASP A 150 -6.88 8.11 18.34
CA ASP A 150 -6.92 8.53 16.95
C ASP A 150 -5.50 8.67 16.39
N VAL A 151 -5.29 8.07 15.23
CA VAL A 151 -3.96 7.94 14.59
C VAL A 151 -3.96 8.48 13.16
N ALA A 152 -5.12 8.87 12.64
CA ALA A 152 -5.29 9.30 11.25
C ALA A 152 -4.28 10.38 10.86
N ASP A 153 -4.25 11.50 11.59
CA ASP A 153 -3.42 12.67 11.27
C ASP A 153 -1.91 12.42 11.46
N GLN A 154 -1.55 11.44 12.29
CA GLN A 154 -0.15 11.03 12.47
C GLN A 154 0.31 10.06 11.36
N LEU A 155 -0.64 9.40 10.68
CA LEU A 155 -0.37 8.40 9.64
C LEU A 155 -0.69 8.93 8.24
N ASP A 156 -1.92 8.79 7.78
CA ASP A 156 -2.31 9.02 6.38
C ASP A 156 -3.36 10.14 6.21
N GLY A 157 -3.64 10.88 7.28
CA GLY A 157 -4.69 11.88 7.37
C GLY A 157 -6.09 11.28 7.58
N SER A 158 -6.98 12.11 8.09
CA SER A 158 -8.40 11.81 8.21
C SER A 158 -9.07 11.58 6.84
N LEU A 159 -10.16 10.79 6.83
CA LEU A 159 -10.97 10.47 5.65
C LEU A 159 -11.99 11.56 5.31
#